data_AF-A0A7C5HV90-F1
#
_entry.id   AF-A0A7C5HV90-F1
#
_cell.length_a   1.000
_cell.length_b   1.000
_cell.length_c   1.000
_cell.angle_alpha   90.00
_cell.angle_beta   90.00
_cell.angle_gamma   90.00
#
_symmetry.space_group_name_H-M   'P 1'
#
loop_
_entity.id
_entity.type
_entity.pdbx_description
1 polymer ?
#
loop_
_entity_poly.entity_id
_entity_poly.type
_entity_poly.pdbx_seq_one_letter_code
_entity_poly.pdbx_strand_id
1 'polypeptide(L)'
;MKSVIKLYTILILSVLLCLTACSHQPAIQKELKAPAVYVPTDTEKSLSHLFAPVFLITDTSHSYDKIGSPSARYDSNGKEVISIDINRPAIYFCEKKFKTENNEYTNLIYRIHFPRIPVSLFPFHLTAGKNVGLMVIVTIDNSQRPVLITTVHTCGCYLGIVPTTFLPNDALPKKWNTVSQTVYGETLPGMLDYKSKSKPKLVIYLRSAVHRVADIRIVESDTLVDIHTFPMPLVSMNTLDTIPINGKFTSLFHEKGVLKGHVKGSVKYWETIFLSLVSLDLFVGTDKAYKDSNETGNHFYTSLKPWNRSRSDMWHFDRFLKFWRWRL
;
A
#
# COMPACT_ATOMS: atom_id res chain seq x y z
N MET A 1 6.16 -48.71 -8.28
CA MET A 1 6.40 -47.84 -7.09
C MET A 1 7.49 -46.79 -7.30
N LYS A 2 8.72 -47.14 -7.71
CA LYS A 2 9.83 -46.17 -7.91
C LYS A 2 9.57 -45.09 -8.99
N SER A 3 8.82 -45.41 -10.04
CA SER A 3 8.46 -44.47 -11.13
C SER A 3 7.43 -43.41 -10.67
N VAL A 4 6.44 -43.80 -9.86
CA VAL A 4 5.41 -42.90 -9.32
C VAL A 4 6.03 -41.89 -8.34
N ILE A 5 6.94 -42.34 -7.47
CA ILE A 5 7.65 -41.47 -6.52
C ILE A 5 8.54 -40.45 -7.25
N LYS A 6 9.20 -40.83 -8.36
CA LYS A 6 9.97 -39.90 -9.21
C LYS A 6 9.08 -38.82 -9.84
N LEU A 7 7.89 -39.19 -10.32
CA LEU A 7 6.97 -38.23 -10.94
C LEU A 7 6.45 -37.20 -9.93
N TYR A 8 6.09 -37.64 -8.71
CA TYR A 8 5.68 -36.72 -7.63
C TYR A 8 6.83 -35.81 -7.18
N THR A 9 8.05 -36.35 -7.09
CA THR A 9 9.23 -35.55 -6.69
C THR A 9 9.55 -34.47 -7.73
N ILE A 10 9.48 -34.81 -9.03
CA ILE A 10 9.67 -33.85 -10.12
C ILE A 10 8.55 -32.80 -10.12
N LEU A 11 7.30 -33.21 -9.93
CA LEU A 11 6.17 -32.27 -9.86
C LEU A 11 6.32 -31.30 -8.68
N ILE A 12 6.71 -31.80 -7.50
CA ILE A 12 6.94 -30.99 -6.31
C ILE A 12 8.13 -30.03 -6.51
N LEU A 13 9.24 -30.50 -7.11
CA LEU A 13 10.38 -29.65 -7.42
C LEU A 13 10.02 -28.56 -8.44
N SER A 14 9.27 -28.90 -9.48
CA SER A 14 8.81 -27.95 -10.50
C SER A 14 7.87 -26.90 -9.89
N VAL A 15 6.95 -27.30 -9.01
CA VAL A 15 6.09 -26.37 -8.27
C VAL A 15 6.92 -25.47 -7.37
N LEU A 16 7.90 -26.01 -6.62
CA LEU A 16 8.81 -25.22 -5.78
C LEU A 16 9.65 -24.23 -6.61
N LEU A 17 10.14 -24.64 -7.78
CA LEU A 17 10.90 -23.77 -8.70
C LEU A 17 10.01 -22.67 -9.30
N CYS A 18 8.78 -22.98 -9.70
CA CYS A 18 7.81 -21.98 -10.16
C CYS A 18 7.43 -20.97 -9.06
N LEU A 19 7.41 -21.38 -7.79
CA LEU A 19 7.18 -20.47 -6.66
C LEU A 19 8.35 -19.49 -6.44
N THR A 20 9.58 -19.82 -6.86
CA THR A 20 10.74 -18.92 -6.79
C THR A 20 10.87 -17.99 -8.00
N ALA A 21 10.27 -18.33 -9.14
CA ALA A 21 10.32 -17.50 -10.36
C ALA A 21 9.59 -16.15 -10.22
N CYS A 22 8.85 -15.93 -9.13
CA CYS A 22 8.13 -14.69 -8.84
C CYS A 22 8.98 -13.57 -8.22
N SER A 23 10.26 -13.79 -7.91
CA SER A 23 11.13 -12.77 -7.28
C SER A 23 12.05 -12.01 -8.26
N HIS A 24 11.99 -12.31 -9.55
CA HIS A 24 12.82 -11.66 -10.58
C HIS A 24 11.98 -11.30 -11.80
N GLN A 25 11.30 -10.16 -11.74
CA GLN A 25 11.04 -9.40 -12.96
C GLN A 25 12.16 -8.38 -13.10
N PRO A 26 12.77 -8.22 -14.30
CA PRO A 26 13.79 -7.22 -14.51
C PRO A 26 13.30 -5.82 -14.11
N ALA A 27 14.21 -5.03 -13.58
CA ALA A 27 14.00 -3.63 -13.22
C ALA A 27 13.41 -2.86 -14.41
N ILE A 28 12.55 -1.90 -14.11
CA ILE A 28 11.85 -1.06 -15.09
C ILE A 28 12.89 -0.32 -15.94
N GLN A 29 13.20 -0.88 -17.11
CA GLN A 29 13.93 -0.22 -18.20
C GLN A 29 13.09 -0.09 -19.48
N LYS A 30 11.81 -0.50 -19.46
CA LYS A 30 10.91 -0.22 -20.59
C LYS A 30 10.49 1.25 -20.51
N GLU A 31 10.78 1.98 -21.59
CA GLU A 31 10.27 3.32 -21.88
C GLU A 31 8.84 3.47 -21.36
N LEU A 32 8.63 4.52 -20.55
CA LEU A 32 7.33 4.87 -19.98
C LEU A 32 6.36 5.15 -21.13
N LYS A 33 5.53 4.17 -21.50
CA LYS A 33 4.46 4.38 -22.46
C LYS A 33 3.34 5.14 -21.75
N ALA A 34 3.32 6.47 -21.94
CA ALA A 34 2.31 7.38 -21.39
C ALA A 34 2.19 7.33 -19.85
N PRO A 35 3.21 7.82 -19.11
CA PRO A 35 3.10 7.90 -17.67
C PRO A 35 1.99 8.85 -17.25
N ALA A 36 1.21 8.48 -16.24
CA ALA A 36 0.26 9.38 -15.59
C ALA A 36 0.82 9.83 -14.25
N VAL A 37 0.83 11.15 -14.03
CA VAL A 37 1.29 11.74 -12.77
C VAL A 37 0.08 12.27 -12.03
N TYR A 38 -0.26 11.64 -10.93
CA TYR A 38 -1.37 12.06 -10.08
C TYR A 38 -0.83 12.97 -8.98
N VAL A 39 -1.33 14.21 -8.95
CA VAL A 39 -0.82 15.26 -8.07
C VAL A 39 -1.87 15.65 -7.03
N PRO A 40 -1.53 15.72 -5.74
CA PRO A 40 -2.36 16.35 -4.72
C PRO A 40 -2.76 17.77 -5.15
N THR A 41 -4.03 18.14 -5.04
CA THR A 41 -4.44 19.53 -5.21
C THR A 41 -4.06 20.35 -4.00
N ASP A 42 -3.31 21.42 -4.22
CA ASP A 42 -2.68 22.21 -3.17
C ASP A 42 -3.55 23.42 -2.77
N THR A 43 -4.71 23.16 -2.15
CA THR A 43 -5.63 24.23 -1.75
C THR A 43 -5.39 24.75 -0.34
N GLU A 44 -4.57 24.07 0.48
CA GLU A 44 -4.36 24.41 1.90
C GLU A 44 -2.88 24.32 2.30
N LYS A 45 -2.41 25.23 3.16
CA LYS A 45 -1.03 25.25 3.69
C LYS A 45 -0.84 24.37 4.94
N SER A 46 -1.47 23.20 4.99
CA SER A 46 -1.31 22.26 6.12
C SER A 46 -0.17 21.26 5.87
N LEU A 47 0.40 20.68 6.94
CA LEU A 47 1.47 19.67 6.84
C LEU A 47 1.04 18.48 5.97
N SER A 48 -0.23 18.11 6.05
CA SER A 48 -0.84 17.06 5.24
C SER A 48 -0.76 17.34 3.74
N HIS A 49 -0.94 18.59 3.31
CA HIS A 49 -0.85 18.97 1.89
C HIS A 49 0.62 19.09 1.45
N LEU A 50 1.47 19.68 2.31
CA LEU A 50 2.90 19.84 2.03
C LEU A 50 3.56 18.50 1.73
N PHE A 51 3.33 17.49 2.59
CA PHE A 51 3.92 16.17 2.46
C PHE A 51 3.07 15.16 1.68
N ALA A 52 1.95 15.59 1.08
CA ALA A 52 1.13 14.72 0.26
C ALA A 52 1.96 14.14 -0.91
N PRO A 53 1.97 12.80 -1.10
CA PRO A 53 2.75 12.17 -2.15
C PRO A 53 2.15 12.41 -3.53
N VAL A 54 3.03 12.51 -4.53
CA VAL A 54 2.70 12.41 -5.95
C VAL A 54 2.78 10.94 -6.35
N PHE A 55 1.84 10.44 -7.15
CA PHE A 55 1.86 9.07 -7.63
C PHE A 55 2.13 9.06 -9.13
N LEU A 56 3.16 8.31 -9.54
CA LEU A 56 3.50 8.13 -10.94
C LEU A 56 3.21 6.70 -11.34
N ILE A 57 2.37 6.52 -12.36
CA ILE A 57 2.02 5.20 -12.89
C ILE A 57 2.67 5.03 -14.25
N THR A 58 3.42 3.94 -14.41
CA THR A 58 4.28 3.74 -15.59
C THR A 58 3.52 3.48 -16.88
N ASP A 59 2.29 2.97 -16.78
CA ASP A 59 1.40 2.67 -17.90
C ASP A 59 -0.05 2.83 -17.41
N THR A 60 -0.85 3.66 -18.09
CA THR A 60 -2.27 3.88 -17.79
C THR A 60 -3.21 3.53 -18.94
N SER A 61 -2.72 2.76 -19.92
CA SER A 61 -3.53 2.24 -21.02
C SER A 61 -4.70 1.39 -20.53
N HIS A 62 -4.58 0.81 -19.33
CA HIS A 62 -5.61 0.01 -18.72
C HIS A 62 -6.36 0.74 -17.59
N SER A 63 -7.68 0.58 -17.56
CA SER A 63 -8.53 1.20 -16.55
C SER A 63 -8.25 0.70 -15.12
N TYR A 64 -7.70 -0.51 -14.97
CA TYR A 64 -7.37 -1.05 -13.65
C TYR A 64 -6.15 -0.39 -13.01
N ASP A 65 -5.29 0.26 -13.81
CA ASP A 65 -4.12 1.00 -13.35
C ASP A 65 -4.45 2.43 -12.93
N LYS A 66 -5.65 2.92 -13.25
CA LYS A 66 -6.04 4.29 -12.91
C LYS A 66 -6.47 4.38 -11.46
N ILE A 67 -5.95 5.39 -10.76
CA ILE A 67 -6.40 5.73 -9.42
C ILE A 67 -7.83 6.27 -9.51
N GLY A 68 -8.67 5.89 -8.56
CA GLY A 68 -10.04 6.38 -8.46
C GLY A 68 -10.52 6.48 -7.01
N SER A 69 -11.79 6.84 -6.84
CA SER A 69 -12.45 6.90 -5.54
C SER A 69 -13.47 5.78 -5.38
N PRO A 70 -13.59 5.16 -4.19
CA PRO A 70 -14.73 4.31 -3.86
C PRO A 70 -16.08 4.93 -4.19
N SER A 71 -16.92 4.15 -4.85
CA SER A 71 -18.31 4.45 -5.20
C SER A 71 -19.19 3.26 -4.87
N ALA A 72 -20.46 3.54 -4.56
CA ALA A 72 -21.42 2.54 -4.15
C ALA A 72 -22.66 2.56 -5.05
N ARG A 73 -23.21 1.39 -5.35
CA ARG A 73 -24.46 1.23 -6.09
C ARG A 73 -25.17 -0.06 -5.67
N TYR A 74 -26.46 -0.16 -5.98
CA TYR A 74 -27.15 -1.44 -5.94
C TYR A 74 -27.00 -2.15 -7.30
N ASP A 75 -26.83 -3.47 -7.28
CA ASP A 75 -26.91 -4.30 -8.48
C ASP A 75 -28.38 -4.64 -8.82
N SER A 76 -28.58 -5.43 -9.89
CA SER A 76 -29.92 -5.82 -10.36
C SER A 76 -30.71 -6.63 -9.33
N ASN A 77 -30.04 -7.21 -8.33
CA ASN A 77 -30.67 -8.00 -7.27
C ASN A 77 -30.88 -7.16 -6.00
N GLY A 78 -30.67 -5.84 -6.07
CA GLY A 78 -30.76 -4.95 -4.92
C GLY A 78 -29.62 -5.11 -3.91
N LYS A 79 -28.53 -5.80 -4.27
CA LYS A 79 -27.36 -5.97 -3.40
C LYS A 79 -26.42 -4.79 -3.56
N GLU A 80 -25.95 -4.28 -2.44
CA GLU A 80 -24.94 -3.22 -2.41
C GLU A 80 -23.59 -3.73 -2.98
N VAL A 81 -23.01 -2.94 -3.88
CA VAL A 81 -21.71 -3.20 -4.51
C VAL A 81 -20.84 -1.96 -4.42
N ILE A 82 -19.61 -2.15 -3.92
CA ILE A 82 -18.55 -1.14 -3.97
C ILE A 82 -17.67 -1.36 -5.19
N SER A 83 -17.39 -0.28 -5.90
CA SER A 83 -16.43 -0.19 -7.01
C SER A 83 -15.52 1.03 -6.83
N ILE A 84 -14.47 1.14 -7.64
CA ILE A 84 -13.63 2.33 -7.72
C ILE A 84 -13.98 3.10 -9.00
N ASP A 85 -14.45 4.35 -8.84
CA ASP A 85 -14.69 5.29 -9.94
C ASP A 85 -13.39 6.01 -10.32
N ILE A 86 -12.85 5.64 -11.49
CA ILE A 86 -11.60 6.16 -12.03
C ILE A 86 -11.70 7.58 -12.59
N ASN A 87 -12.92 8.12 -12.75
CA ASN A 87 -13.11 9.48 -13.23
C ASN A 87 -13.04 10.53 -12.11
N ARG A 88 -12.96 10.06 -10.86
CA ARG A 88 -12.90 10.90 -9.65
C ARG A 88 -11.76 10.43 -8.76
N PRO A 89 -10.49 10.57 -9.14
CA PRO A 89 -9.38 10.17 -8.29
C PRO A 89 -9.33 11.04 -7.02
N ALA A 90 -9.02 10.44 -5.87
CA ALA A 90 -8.85 11.17 -4.60
C ALA A 90 -7.84 10.47 -3.68
N ILE A 91 -7.18 11.26 -2.82
CA ILE A 91 -6.28 10.77 -1.78
C ILE A 91 -7.04 10.83 -0.46
N TYR A 92 -7.24 9.68 0.18
CA TYR A 92 -7.88 9.60 1.49
C TYR A 92 -6.85 9.79 2.59
N PHE A 93 -7.07 10.74 3.48
CA PHE A 93 -6.05 11.23 4.40
C PHE A 93 -6.49 11.22 5.87
N CYS A 94 -5.59 10.83 6.77
CA CYS A 94 -5.74 11.08 8.20
C CYS A 94 -4.37 11.28 8.88
N GLU A 95 -4.41 11.83 10.11
CA GLU A 95 -3.24 12.03 10.95
C GLU A 95 -3.33 11.16 12.20
N LYS A 96 -2.18 10.60 12.62
CA LYS A 96 -2.11 9.85 13.88
C LYS A 96 -0.80 10.12 14.60
N LYS A 97 -0.90 10.62 15.84
CA LYS A 97 0.25 10.79 16.72
C LYS A 97 0.63 9.47 17.38
N PHE A 98 1.92 9.28 17.61
CA PHE A 98 2.44 8.21 18.44
C PHE A 98 3.71 8.67 19.16
N LYS A 99 4.06 7.98 20.25
CA LYS A 99 5.24 8.28 21.05
C LYS A 99 6.14 7.06 21.12
N THR A 100 7.44 7.30 21.14
CA THR A 100 8.46 6.30 21.40
C THR A 100 9.22 6.68 22.67
N GLU A 101 10.27 5.94 23.00
CA GLU A 101 11.17 6.29 24.10
C GLU A 101 12.00 7.55 23.80
N ASN A 102 12.25 7.86 22.52
CA ASN A 102 13.11 8.96 22.12
C ASN A 102 12.34 10.23 21.73
N ASN A 103 11.13 10.11 21.18
CA ASN A 103 10.41 11.29 20.66
C ASN A 103 8.89 11.10 20.51
N GLU A 104 8.21 12.20 20.18
CA GLU A 104 6.85 12.20 19.66
C GLU A 104 6.89 12.40 18.13
N TYR A 105 6.00 11.68 17.45
CA TYR A 105 5.90 11.67 16.00
C TYR A 105 4.45 11.79 15.57
N THR A 106 4.24 12.33 14.37
CA THR A 106 2.93 12.30 13.70
C THR A 106 3.05 11.52 12.40
N ASN A 107 2.14 10.58 12.17
CA ASN A 107 1.99 9.93 10.88
C ASN A 107 0.95 10.69 10.06
N LEU A 108 1.37 11.14 8.88
CA LEU A 108 0.50 11.64 7.83
C LEU A 108 0.20 10.45 6.90
N ILE A 109 -1.05 9.98 6.92
CA ILE A 109 -1.44 8.69 6.31
C ILE A 109 -2.30 8.97 5.08
N TYR A 110 -1.80 8.56 3.92
CA TYR A 110 -2.44 8.75 2.63
C TYR A 110 -2.81 7.40 2.03
N ARG A 111 -4.06 7.27 1.57
CA ARG A 111 -4.60 6.05 0.98
C ARG A 111 -5.18 6.35 -0.40
N ILE A 112 -4.79 5.56 -1.40
CA ILE A 112 -5.36 5.61 -2.75
C ILE A 112 -5.94 4.24 -3.13
N HIS A 113 -6.80 4.22 -4.15
CA HIS A 113 -7.53 3.03 -4.56
C HIS A 113 -7.45 2.75 -6.07
N PHE A 114 -7.42 1.46 -6.40
CA PHE A 114 -7.44 0.93 -7.75
C PHE A 114 -8.61 -0.04 -7.93
N PRO A 115 -9.24 -0.09 -9.12
CA PRO A 115 -10.36 -0.99 -9.38
C PRO A 115 -10.05 -2.47 -9.09
N ARG A 116 -8.89 -2.96 -9.52
CA ARG A 116 -8.49 -4.37 -9.36
C ARG A 116 -7.04 -4.65 -9.75
N ILE A 117 -6.46 -5.72 -9.23
CA ILE A 117 -5.33 -6.42 -9.87
C ILE A 117 -5.92 -7.48 -10.82
N PRO A 118 -5.60 -7.47 -12.14
CA PRO A 118 -6.07 -8.48 -13.08
C PRO A 118 -5.56 -9.87 -12.70
N VAL A 119 -6.39 -10.88 -12.95
CA VAL A 119 -5.95 -12.28 -12.89
C VAL A 119 -4.95 -12.51 -14.03
N SER A 120 -3.82 -13.11 -13.70
CA SER A 120 -2.82 -13.56 -14.66
C SER A 120 -2.20 -14.86 -14.14
N LEU A 121 -1.96 -15.82 -15.04
CA LEU A 121 -1.25 -17.06 -14.73
C LEU A 121 0.26 -16.94 -15.03
N PHE A 122 0.64 -16.06 -15.96
CA PHE A 122 2.03 -15.85 -16.38
C PHE A 122 2.28 -14.35 -16.65
N PRO A 123 2.91 -13.60 -15.72
CA PRO A 123 3.29 -14.02 -14.37
C PRO A 123 2.04 -14.27 -13.50
N PHE A 124 2.15 -15.17 -12.51
CA PHE A 124 1.04 -15.49 -11.63
C PHE A 124 0.76 -14.34 -10.66
N HIS A 125 -0.44 -13.75 -10.75
CA HIS A 125 -0.87 -12.67 -9.85
C HIS A 125 -1.60 -13.24 -8.63
N LEU A 126 -0.84 -13.63 -7.61
CA LEU A 126 -1.37 -14.14 -6.34
C LEU A 126 -2.37 -13.16 -5.71
N THR A 127 -2.12 -11.85 -5.80
CA THR A 127 -2.94 -10.80 -5.17
C THR A 127 -4.08 -10.30 -6.07
N ALA A 128 -4.46 -11.05 -7.11
CA ALA A 128 -5.55 -10.67 -8.00
C ALA A 128 -6.89 -10.53 -7.26
N GLY A 129 -7.61 -9.45 -7.54
CA GLY A 129 -8.87 -9.12 -6.90
C GLY A 129 -9.23 -7.65 -7.01
N LYS A 130 -10.40 -7.26 -6.48
CA LYS A 130 -10.96 -5.91 -6.63
C LYS A 130 -10.62 -4.99 -5.45
N ASN A 131 -10.93 -3.70 -5.63
CA ASN A 131 -10.92 -2.65 -4.59
C ASN A 131 -9.60 -2.57 -3.83
N VAL A 132 -8.50 -2.65 -4.58
CA VAL A 132 -7.14 -2.67 -4.05
C VAL A 132 -6.79 -1.30 -3.54
N GLY A 133 -6.17 -1.22 -2.36
CA GLY A 133 -5.65 0.04 -1.83
C GLY A 133 -4.15 0.01 -1.60
N LEU A 134 -3.55 1.20 -1.67
CA LEU A 134 -2.17 1.46 -1.27
C LEU A 134 -2.19 2.55 -0.21
N MET A 135 -1.40 2.38 0.84
CA MET A 135 -1.12 3.41 1.83
C MET A 135 0.33 3.87 1.73
N VAL A 136 0.50 5.18 1.89
CA VAL A 136 1.78 5.87 2.07
C VAL A 136 1.68 6.62 3.38
N ILE A 137 2.63 6.42 4.26
CA ILE A 137 2.70 7.07 5.56
C ILE A 137 3.98 7.88 5.61
N VAL A 138 3.83 9.18 5.82
CA VAL A 138 4.96 10.09 6.09
C VAL A 138 5.01 10.30 7.59
N THR A 139 6.01 9.74 8.24
CA THR A 139 6.25 9.98 9.67
C THR A 139 7.04 11.27 9.81
N ILE A 140 6.48 12.25 10.51
CA ILE A 140 7.10 13.54 10.82
C ILE A 140 7.55 13.61 12.28
N ASP A 141 8.70 14.22 12.51
CA ASP A 141 9.22 14.50 13.86
C ASP A 141 8.66 15.81 14.44
N ASN A 142 9.04 16.13 15.68
CA ASN A 142 8.66 17.37 16.36
C ASN A 142 9.18 18.66 15.70
N SER A 143 10.15 18.55 14.77
CA SER A 143 10.62 19.67 13.94
C SER A 143 9.87 19.75 12.60
N GLN A 144 8.77 19.00 12.45
CA GLN A 144 7.96 18.93 11.23
C GLN A 144 8.75 18.43 10.01
N ARG A 145 9.76 17.59 10.23
CA ARG A 145 10.57 17.00 9.14
C ARG A 145 10.14 15.55 8.91
N PRO A 146 10.06 15.09 7.65
CA PRO A 146 9.76 13.70 7.35
C PRO A 146 10.98 12.85 7.70
N VAL A 147 10.83 11.85 8.57
CA VAL A 147 11.92 10.97 9.02
C VAL A 147 11.79 9.55 8.46
N LEU A 148 10.57 9.09 8.17
CA LEU A 148 10.30 7.80 7.53
C LEU A 148 9.20 7.92 6.49
N ILE A 149 9.36 7.20 5.39
CA ILE A 149 8.30 6.91 4.42
C ILE A 149 7.98 5.43 4.51
N THR A 150 6.75 5.09 4.87
CA THR A 150 6.27 3.70 4.89
C THR A 150 5.24 3.50 3.78
N THR A 151 5.42 2.48 2.95
CA THR A 151 4.44 2.09 1.93
C THR A 151 3.93 0.68 2.20
N VAL A 152 2.64 0.46 2.01
CA VAL A 152 2.02 -0.86 2.26
C VAL A 152 0.70 -0.95 1.50
N HIS A 153 0.37 -2.11 0.94
CA HIS A 153 -0.96 -2.33 0.38
C HIS A 153 -2.00 -2.52 1.49
N THR A 154 -3.28 -2.21 1.24
CA THR A 154 -4.30 -2.28 2.29
C THR A 154 -4.65 -3.70 2.76
N CYS A 155 -4.11 -4.73 2.10
CA CYS A 155 -4.02 -6.11 2.56
C CYS A 155 -3.07 -6.31 3.77
N GLY A 156 -2.12 -5.40 4.00
CA GLY A 156 -0.97 -5.58 4.92
C GLY A 156 0.29 -6.15 4.25
N CYS A 157 0.25 -6.34 2.93
CA CYS A 157 1.32 -6.93 2.11
C CYS A 157 2.19 -5.85 1.44
N TYR A 158 3.35 -6.26 0.91
CA TYR A 158 4.32 -5.37 0.22
C TYR A 158 4.82 -4.17 1.04
N LEU A 159 5.02 -4.38 2.35
CA LEU A 159 5.56 -3.35 3.23
C LEU A 159 6.98 -2.92 2.81
N GLY A 160 7.18 -1.62 2.61
CA GLY A 160 8.49 -0.97 2.51
C GLY A 160 8.60 0.17 3.53
N ILE A 161 9.76 0.32 4.16
CA ILE A 161 10.05 1.46 5.05
C ILE A 161 11.38 2.06 4.60
N VAL A 162 11.36 3.33 4.20
CA VAL A 162 12.54 4.06 3.74
C VAL A 162 12.79 5.25 4.67
N PRO A 163 13.99 5.35 5.29
CA PRO A 163 14.34 6.49 6.10
C PRO A 163 14.72 7.69 5.24
N THR A 164 14.67 8.88 5.83
CA THR A 164 15.16 10.09 5.20
C THR A 164 16.49 10.53 5.81
N THR A 165 17.17 11.48 5.16
CA THR A 165 18.37 12.14 5.70
C THR A 165 18.13 12.97 6.98
N PHE A 166 16.88 13.04 7.48
CA PHE A 166 16.54 13.62 8.78
C PHE A 166 16.45 12.60 9.91
N LEU A 167 16.37 11.30 9.63
CA LEU A 167 16.33 10.28 10.66
C LEU A 167 17.72 10.10 11.29
N PRO A 168 17.85 10.14 12.64
CA PRO A 168 19.10 9.84 13.33
C PRO A 168 19.64 8.44 13.02
N ASN A 169 20.97 8.31 12.89
CA ASN A 169 21.62 7.04 12.53
C ASN A 169 21.40 5.92 13.57
N ASP A 170 21.26 6.28 14.84
CA ASP A 170 20.97 5.36 15.93
C ASP A 170 19.52 4.85 15.92
N ALA A 171 18.60 5.53 15.22
CA ALA A 171 17.23 5.09 15.01
C ALA A 171 17.08 4.06 13.86
N LEU A 172 18.07 3.95 12.97
CA LEU A 172 18.08 2.98 11.87
C LEU A 172 18.18 1.54 12.39
N PRO A 173 17.67 0.51 11.69
CA PRO A 173 17.99 -0.87 12.00
C PRO A 173 19.50 -1.14 11.96
N LYS A 174 19.99 -2.12 12.74
CA LYS A 174 21.42 -2.50 12.72
C LYS A 174 21.82 -2.96 11.31
N LYS A 175 22.97 -2.47 10.81
CA LYS A 175 23.51 -2.77 9.47
C LYS A 175 22.57 -2.38 8.32
N TRP A 176 21.79 -1.31 8.50
CA TRP A 176 20.95 -0.78 7.44
C TRP A 176 21.77 -0.39 6.20
N ASN A 177 21.32 -0.80 5.01
CA ASN A 177 21.93 -0.39 3.75
C ASN A 177 21.30 0.93 3.30
N THR A 178 22.09 2.01 3.30
CA THR A 178 21.61 3.35 2.90
C THR A 178 21.50 3.53 1.39
N VAL A 179 22.05 2.60 0.60
CA VAL A 179 22.00 2.67 -0.87
C VAL A 179 20.67 2.13 -1.38
N SER A 180 20.32 0.90 -1.03
CA SER A 180 19.12 0.23 -1.55
C SER A 180 18.60 -0.86 -0.62
N GLN A 181 17.34 -1.24 -0.82
CA GLN A 181 16.68 -2.36 -0.17
C GLN A 181 15.79 -3.12 -1.17
N THR A 182 15.66 -4.43 -0.98
CA THR A 182 14.76 -5.26 -1.79
C THR A 182 13.44 -5.45 -1.05
N VAL A 183 12.34 -5.09 -1.71
CA VAL A 183 10.97 -5.23 -1.20
C VAL A 183 10.17 -6.05 -2.20
N TYR A 184 10.01 -7.35 -1.93
CA TYR A 184 9.16 -8.26 -2.72
C TYR A 184 9.40 -8.21 -4.25
N GLY A 185 10.67 -8.19 -4.66
CA GLY A 185 11.09 -8.16 -6.06
C GLY A 185 11.28 -6.75 -6.65
N GLU A 186 10.96 -5.71 -5.88
CA GLU A 186 11.30 -4.31 -6.21
C GLU A 186 12.57 -3.87 -5.48
N THR A 187 13.30 -2.93 -6.07
CA THR A 187 14.48 -2.31 -5.46
C THR A 187 14.15 -0.87 -5.10
N LEU A 188 13.96 -0.61 -3.81
CA LEU A 188 13.71 0.73 -3.28
C LEU A 188 15.03 1.36 -2.79
N PRO A 189 15.10 2.70 -2.68
CA PRO A 189 16.25 3.35 -2.04
C PRO A 189 16.39 2.93 -0.58
N GLY A 190 17.63 2.92 -0.11
CA GLY A 190 17.97 2.70 1.29
C GLY A 190 17.83 3.97 2.14
N MET A 191 17.85 5.14 1.51
CA MET A 191 17.71 6.44 2.17
C MET A 191 17.15 7.46 1.17
N LEU A 192 16.22 8.29 1.60
CA LEU A 192 15.68 9.41 0.81
C LEU A 192 16.38 10.71 1.20
N ASP A 193 16.96 11.38 0.21
CA ASP A 193 17.63 12.65 0.44
C ASP A 193 16.67 13.84 0.29
N TYR A 194 16.27 14.40 1.43
CA TYR A 194 15.49 15.63 1.50
C TYR A 194 16.35 16.90 1.58
N LYS A 195 17.64 16.79 1.92
CA LYS A 195 18.51 17.94 2.21
C LYS A 195 19.09 18.57 0.95
N SER A 196 19.24 17.80 -0.14
CA SER A 196 19.76 18.32 -1.41
C SER A 196 18.72 19.00 -2.29
N LYS A 197 17.46 19.09 -1.87
CA LYS A 197 16.36 19.67 -2.65
C LYS A 197 15.82 20.91 -1.97
N SER A 198 15.56 21.98 -2.74
CA SER A 198 15.00 23.21 -2.21
C SER A 198 13.50 23.11 -1.97
N LYS A 199 12.78 22.45 -2.88
CA LYS A 199 11.35 22.15 -2.76
C LYS A 199 11.13 20.65 -2.96
N PRO A 200 11.51 19.82 -1.97
CA PRO A 200 11.41 18.38 -2.07
C PRO A 200 9.94 17.94 -2.25
N LYS A 201 9.66 17.14 -3.27
CA LYS A 201 8.39 16.44 -3.43
C LYS A 201 8.61 14.92 -3.43
N LEU A 202 7.82 14.23 -2.61
CA LEU A 202 7.79 12.78 -2.55
C LEU A 202 7.01 12.22 -3.74
N VAL A 203 7.66 11.38 -4.55
CA VAL A 203 7.07 10.70 -5.71
C VAL A 203 7.11 9.20 -5.48
N ILE A 204 5.95 8.55 -5.57
CA ILE A 204 5.77 7.11 -5.46
C ILE A 204 5.55 6.54 -6.86
N TYR A 205 6.49 5.70 -7.32
CA TYR A 205 6.41 5.06 -8.62
C TYR A 205 5.67 3.72 -8.49
N LEU A 206 4.61 3.54 -9.27
CA LEU A 206 3.74 2.39 -9.21
C LEU A 206 3.87 1.54 -10.47
N ARG A 207 4.07 0.24 -10.27
CA ARG A 207 4.06 -0.76 -11.34
C ARG A 207 2.64 -1.02 -11.81
N SER A 208 2.43 -0.96 -13.12
CA SER A 208 1.16 -1.36 -13.76
C SER A 208 0.81 -2.82 -13.44
N ALA A 209 -0.48 -3.13 -13.48
CA ALA A 209 -1.18 -4.37 -13.17
C ALA A 209 -1.12 -4.82 -11.71
N VAL A 210 -0.01 -4.63 -11.00
CA VAL A 210 0.14 -5.11 -9.62
C VAL A 210 0.14 -4.00 -8.58
N HIS A 211 0.21 -2.74 -9.02
CA HIS A 211 0.18 -1.52 -8.20
C HIS A 211 1.21 -1.51 -7.06
N ARG A 212 2.30 -2.27 -7.21
CA ARG A 212 3.41 -2.31 -6.25
C ARG A 212 4.20 -1.03 -6.36
N VAL A 213 4.74 -0.57 -5.24
CA VAL A 213 5.70 0.54 -5.22
C VAL A 213 7.00 0.03 -5.80
N ALA A 214 7.32 0.46 -7.01
CA ALA A 214 8.52 0.06 -7.74
C ALA A 214 9.71 0.96 -7.41
N ASP A 215 9.46 2.21 -7.03
CA ASP A 215 10.48 3.17 -6.62
C ASP A 215 9.87 4.27 -5.75
N ILE A 216 10.70 4.96 -4.96
CA ILE A 216 10.32 6.12 -4.15
C ILE A 216 11.42 7.17 -4.36
N ARG A 217 11.06 8.39 -4.74
CA ARG A 217 12.05 9.46 -4.95
C ARG A 217 11.65 10.76 -4.31
N ILE A 218 12.65 11.54 -3.94
CA ILE A 218 12.51 12.96 -3.66
C ILE A 218 12.99 13.72 -4.88
N VAL A 219 12.07 14.45 -5.51
CA VAL A 219 12.35 15.29 -6.69
C VAL A 219 12.19 16.75 -6.32
N GLU A 220 12.68 17.65 -7.16
CA GLU A 220 12.35 19.08 -7.04
C GLU A 220 10.95 19.29 -7.62
N SER A 221 10.08 20.03 -6.93
CA SER A 221 8.70 20.27 -7.37
C SER A 221 8.59 20.76 -8.81
N ASP A 222 9.54 21.59 -9.21
CA ASP A 222 9.55 22.28 -10.50
C ASP A 222 9.80 21.28 -11.66
N THR A 223 10.31 20.07 -11.37
CA THR A 223 10.49 18.99 -12.37
C THR A 223 9.20 18.27 -12.75
N LEU A 224 8.08 18.54 -12.06
CA LEU A 224 6.78 17.89 -12.30
C LEU A 224 5.85 18.70 -13.23
N VAL A 225 6.25 19.93 -13.62
CA VAL A 225 5.38 20.90 -14.30
C VAL A 225 5.05 20.51 -15.76
N ASP A 226 5.95 19.79 -16.44
CA ASP A 226 5.82 19.48 -17.87
C ASP A 226 5.20 18.10 -18.17
N ILE A 227 4.65 17.43 -17.15
CA ILE A 227 4.06 16.09 -17.31
C ILE A 227 2.53 16.21 -17.31
N HIS A 228 1.85 15.36 -18.09
CA HIS A 228 0.39 15.29 -18.02
C HIS A 228 -0.05 14.87 -16.61
N THR A 229 -0.64 15.81 -15.87
CA THR A 229 -1.01 15.63 -14.47
C THR A 229 -2.51 15.42 -14.30
N PHE A 230 -2.85 14.57 -13.34
CA PHE A 230 -4.21 14.33 -12.88
C PHE A 230 -4.36 14.86 -11.46
N PRO A 231 -5.15 15.93 -11.23
CA PRO A 231 -5.34 16.47 -9.90
C PRO A 231 -6.12 15.48 -9.01
N MET A 232 -5.72 15.40 -7.74
CA MET A 232 -6.37 14.58 -6.72
C MET A 232 -6.66 15.42 -5.47
N PRO A 233 -7.94 15.63 -5.11
CA PRO A 233 -8.27 16.22 -3.81
C PRO A 233 -7.81 15.33 -2.67
N LEU A 234 -7.35 15.97 -1.59
CA LEU A 234 -7.19 15.34 -0.29
C LEU A 234 -8.57 15.31 0.38
N VAL A 235 -9.05 14.12 0.70
CA VAL A 235 -10.36 13.89 1.32
C VAL A 235 -10.13 13.18 2.65
N SER A 236 -10.88 13.56 3.69
CA SER A 236 -10.77 12.88 5.00
C SER A 236 -11.00 11.37 4.86
N MET A 237 -10.14 10.56 5.47
CA MET A 237 -10.25 9.10 5.45
C MET A 237 -11.56 8.59 6.07
N ASN A 238 -12.19 9.36 6.95
CA ASN A 238 -13.49 9.04 7.54
C ASN A 238 -14.61 9.00 6.48
N THR A 239 -14.45 9.68 5.34
CA THR A 239 -15.44 9.62 4.25
C THR A 239 -15.58 8.23 3.62
N LEU A 240 -14.59 7.35 3.83
CA LEU A 240 -14.66 5.95 3.43
C LEU A 240 -15.77 5.19 4.19
N ASP A 241 -16.26 5.70 5.32
CA ASP A 241 -17.40 5.13 6.04
C ASP A 241 -18.75 5.72 5.60
N THR A 242 -18.74 6.77 4.79
CA THR A 242 -19.94 7.53 4.40
C THR A 242 -19.99 7.75 2.88
N ILE A 243 -19.85 6.68 2.10
CA ILE A 243 -19.96 6.71 0.65
C ILE A 243 -21.44 6.90 0.26
N PRO A 244 -21.79 7.91 -0.54
CA PRO A 244 -23.17 8.12 -0.98
C PRO A 244 -23.72 6.96 -1.82
N ILE A 245 -24.97 6.55 -1.56
CA ILE A 245 -25.73 5.57 -2.34
C ILE A 245 -27.23 5.89 -2.30
N ASN A 246 -27.82 6.26 -3.44
CA ASN A 246 -29.26 6.56 -3.59
C ASN A 246 -29.86 7.44 -2.46
N GLY A 247 -29.22 8.56 -2.12
CA GLY A 247 -29.68 9.48 -1.07
C GLY A 247 -29.41 9.02 0.37
N LYS A 248 -28.74 7.87 0.54
CA LYS A 248 -28.22 7.36 1.82
C LYS A 248 -26.70 7.30 1.79
N PHE A 249 -26.11 6.76 2.86
CA PHE A 249 -24.68 6.49 2.96
C PHE A 249 -24.42 5.01 3.25
N THR A 250 -23.26 4.53 2.84
CA THR A 250 -22.73 3.20 3.17
C THR A 250 -21.23 3.27 3.42
N SER A 251 -20.68 2.28 4.13
CA SER A 251 -19.23 2.15 4.33
C SER A 251 -18.57 1.36 3.20
N LEU A 252 -17.32 1.73 2.87
CA LEU A 252 -16.38 0.91 2.10
C LEU A 252 -16.15 -0.45 2.76
N PHE A 253 -16.27 -0.50 4.09
CA PHE A 253 -15.93 -1.66 4.90
C PHE A 253 -17.18 -2.44 5.31
N HIS A 254 -17.02 -3.75 5.50
CA HIS A 254 -18.03 -4.55 6.18
C HIS A 254 -18.15 -4.09 7.64
N GLU A 255 -19.36 -3.75 8.06
CA GLU A 255 -19.61 -3.25 9.43
C GLU A 255 -19.93 -4.36 10.44
N LYS A 256 -20.27 -5.56 9.94
CA LYS A 256 -20.68 -6.71 10.76
C LYS A 256 -20.24 -8.04 10.16
N GLY A 257 -20.28 -9.09 10.98
CA GLY A 257 -19.97 -10.47 10.60
C GLY A 257 -18.46 -10.76 10.54
N VAL A 258 -18.10 -11.93 10.02
CA VAL A 258 -16.71 -12.41 9.96
C VAL A 258 -15.79 -11.54 9.09
N LEU A 259 -16.37 -10.76 8.18
CA LEU A 259 -15.64 -9.82 7.33
C LEU A 259 -15.54 -8.42 7.94
N LYS A 260 -16.02 -8.17 9.16
CA LYS A 260 -15.97 -6.83 9.78
C LYS A 260 -14.58 -6.19 9.65
N GLY A 261 -14.54 -4.93 9.24
CA GLY A 261 -13.31 -4.19 8.99
C GLY A 261 -12.60 -4.47 7.66
N HIS A 262 -13.05 -5.44 6.87
CA HIS A 262 -12.53 -5.67 5.52
C HIS A 262 -13.26 -4.81 4.49
N VAL A 263 -12.55 -4.42 3.43
CA VAL A 263 -13.11 -3.69 2.29
C VAL A 263 -14.08 -4.60 1.54
N LYS A 264 -15.30 -4.11 1.31
CA LYS A 264 -16.35 -4.84 0.59
C LYS A 264 -15.86 -5.24 -0.80
N GLY A 265 -16.04 -6.51 -1.16
CA GLY A 265 -15.69 -7.04 -2.47
C GLY A 265 -14.18 -7.22 -2.75
N SER A 266 -13.32 -7.09 -1.74
CA SER A 266 -11.85 -7.15 -1.91
C SER A 266 -11.22 -8.52 -1.64
N VAL A 267 -12.01 -9.57 -1.40
CA VAL A 267 -11.51 -10.93 -1.09
C VAL A 267 -10.59 -11.42 -2.22
N LYS A 268 -9.43 -11.96 -1.83
CA LYS A 268 -8.35 -12.41 -2.73
C LYS A 268 -8.31 -13.94 -2.79
N TYR A 269 -9.02 -14.53 -3.74
CA TYR A 269 -9.23 -15.98 -3.79
C TYR A 269 -7.93 -16.79 -3.79
N TRP A 270 -6.92 -16.37 -4.57
CA TRP A 270 -5.65 -17.10 -4.62
C TRP A 270 -4.87 -17.01 -3.30
N GLU A 271 -4.80 -15.83 -2.67
CA GLU A 271 -4.19 -15.70 -1.34
C GLU A 271 -4.93 -16.53 -0.29
N THR A 272 -6.27 -16.50 -0.29
CA THR A 272 -7.06 -17.36 0.60
C THR A 272 -6.72 -18.84 0.39
N ILE A 273 -6.62 -19.33 -0.84
CA ILE A 273 -6.32 -20.74 -1.12
C ILE A 273 -4.90 -21.11 -0.66
N PHE A 274 -3.90 -20.28 -0.99
CA PHE A 274 -2.49 -20.65 -0.81
C PHE A 274 -1.90 -20.23 0.54
N LEU A 275 -2.44 -19.20 1.18
CA LEU A 275 -1.85 -18.60 2.39
C LEU A 275 -2.72 -18.74 3.63
N SER A 276 -4.01 -19.11 3.52
CA SER A 276 -4.88 -19.16 4.70
C SER A 276 -4.42 -20.16 5.75
N LEU A 277 -3.96 -21.34 5.32
CA LEU A 277 -3.45 -22.37 6.24
C LEU A 277 -2.17 -21.91 6.95
N VAL A 278 -1.25 -21.28 6.22
CA VAL A 278 0.04 -20.81 6.76
C VAL A 278 -0.18 -19.63 7.71
N SER A 279 -1.12 -18.74 7.36
CA SER A 279 -1.41 -17.54 8.12
C SER A 279 -2.47 -17.72 9.19
N LEU A 280 -3.17 -18.86 9.23
CA LEU A 280 -4.37 -19.12 10.04
C LEU A 280 -5.45 -18.03 9.87
N ASP A 281 -5.60 -17.51 8.65
CA ASP A 281 -6.58 -16.47 8.29
C ASP A 281 -7.25 -16.79 6.96
N LEU A 282 -8.55 -17.08 6.99
CA LEU A 282 -9.35 -17.35 5.78
C LEU A 282 -9.49 -16.13 4.86
N PHE A 283 -9.23 -14.92 5.38
CA PHE A 283 -9.34 -13.66 4.65
C PHE A 283 -7.99 -12.98 4.42
N VAL A 284 -6.89 -13.73 4.57
CA VAL A 284 -5.54 -13.25 4.20
C VAL A 284 -5.53 -12.62 2.80
N GLY A 285 -4.82 -11.50 2.66
CA GLY A 285 -4.77 -10.73 1.41
C GLY A 285 -5.96 -9.78 1.19
N THR A 286 -7.08 -9.95 1.90
CA THR A 286 -8.22 -9.05 1.80
C THR A 286 -7.86 -7.66 2.34
N ASP A 287 -8.21 -6.62 1.59
CA ASP A 287 -7.95 -5.23 1.95
C ASP A 287 -8.74 -4.83 3.22
N LYS A 288 -8.14 -4.01 4.08
CA LYS A 288 -8.65 -3.70 5.42
C LYS A 288 -8.89 -2.21 5.64
N ALA A 289 -9.71 -1.90 6.64
CA ALA A 289 -9.78 -0.59 7.26
C ALA A 289 -8.49 -0.33 8.05
N TYR A 290 -7.99 0.90 8.00
CA TYR A 290 -6.92 1.33 8.90
C TYR A 290 -7.55 1.92 10.17
N LYS A 291 -7.93 1.04 11.09
CA LYS A 291 -8.68 1.36 12.32
C LYS A 291 -8.24 0.47 13.47
N ASP A 292 -8.68 0.81 14.67
CA ASP A 292 -8.40 0.00 15.86
C ASP A 292 -8.99 -1.41 15.72
N SER A 293 -8.17 -2.42 16.02
CA SER A 293 -8.60 -3.82 15.99
C SER A 293 -9.74 -4.13 16.97
N ASN A 294 -9.90 -3.34 18.04
CA ASN A 294 -11.04 -3.45 18.96
C ASN A 294 -12.35 -2.97 18.30
N GLU A 295 -12.27 -2.03 17.37
CA GLU A 295 -13.43 -1.53 16.62
C GLU A 295 -13.78 -2.47 15.46
N THR A 296 -12.78 -2.94 14.72
CA THR A 296 -12.97 -3.72 13.49
C THR A 296 -13.05 -5.22 13.72
N GLY A 297 -12.51 -5.73 14.83
CA GLY A 297 -12.28 -7.16 15.05
C GLY A 297 -11.13 -7.72 14.20
N ASN A 298 -10.32 -6.87 13.55
CA ASN A 298 -9.23 -7.30 12.68
C ASN A 298 -8.01 -6.37 12.79
N HIS A 299 -6.82 -6.96 12.86
CA HIS A 299 -5.56 -6.22 12.89
C HIS A 299 -5.15 -5.77 11.48
N PHE A 300 -4.57 -4.57 11.36
CA PHE A 300 -3.83 -4.19 10.16
C PHE A 300 -2.41 -4.77 10.25
N TYR A 301 -2.30 -6.10 10.21
CA TYR A 301 -1.04 -6.79 10.41
C TYR A 301 -0.19 -6.83 9.14
N THR A 302 1.14 -6.84 9.30
CA THR A 302 2.11 -6.91 8.19
C THR A 302 2.96 -8.18 8.19
N SER A 303 2.69 -9.12 9.11
CA SER A 303 3.33 -10.43 9.17
C SER A 303 2.32 -11.55 8.95
N LEU A 304 2.63 -12.49 8.05
CA LEU A 304 1.81 -13.70 7.86
C LEU A 304 1.87 -14.67 9.05
N LYS A 305 2.80 -14.50 9.98
CA LYS A 305 2.92 -15.36 11.17
C LYS A 305 1.79 -15.04 12.15
N PRO A 306 0.89 -15.97 12.48
CA PRO A 306 -0.27 -15.70 13.35
C PRO A 306 0.12 -15.06 14.70
N TRP A 307 1.18 -15.56 15.33
CA TRP A 307 1.69 -15.06 16.62
C TRP A 307 2.32 -13.66 16.55
N ASN A 308 2.49 -13.08 15.35
CA ASN A 308 3.02 -11.74 15.17
C ASN A 308 1.94 -10.71 14.80
N ARG A 309 0.66 -11.09 14.65
CA ARG A 309 -0.39 -10.17 14.17
C ARG A 309 -0.45 -8.89 14.99
N SER A 310 -0.62 -9.00 16.31
CA SER A 310 -0.72 -7.83 17.21
C SER A 310 0.59 -7.05 17.38
N ARG A 311 1.74 -7.66 17.07
CA ARG A 311 3.06 -6.99 17.09
C ARG A 311 3.36 -6.26 15.78
N SER A 312 2.81 -6.75 14.68
CA SER A 312 2.97 -6.21 13.33
C SER A 312 1.77 -5.35 12.89
N ASP A 313 0.85 -5.07 13.80
CA ASP A 313 -0.34 -4.24 13.58
C ASP A 313 0.06 -2.77 13.46
N MET A 314 -0.11 -2.21 12.26
CA MET A 314 0.27 -0.83 11.96
C MET A 314 -0.55 0.22 12.71
N TRP A 315 -1.74 -0.14 13.23
CA TRP A 315 -2.51 0.78 14.07
C TRP A 315 -1.72 1.24 15.30
N HIS A 316 -0.88 0.36 15.86
CA HIS A 316 0.04 0.66 16.95
C HIS A 316 1.46 0.89 16.40
N PHE A 317 1.67 2.04 15.77
CA PHE A 317 2.82 2.29 14.92
C PHE A 317 4.18 2.20 15.63
N ASP A 318 4.25 2.60 16.91
CA ASP A 318 5.43 2.44 17.76
C ASP A 318 5.84 0.96 17.90
N ARG A 319 4.87 0.09 18.20
CA ARG A 319 5.07 -1.35 18.34
C ARG A 319 5.42 -1.99 17.00
N PHE A 320 4.74 -1.56 15.94
CA PHE A 320 5.00 -1.98 14.57
C PHE A 320 6.45 -1.66 14.15
N LEU A 321 6.93 -0.45 14.40
CA LEU A 321 8.31 -0.05 14.12
C LEU A 321 9.32 -0.92 14.90
N LYS A 322 9.08 -1.12 16.20
CA LYS A 322 9.89 -2.02 17.04
C LYS A 322 9.91 -3.45 16.50
N PHE A 323 8.77 -3.97 16.03
CA PHE A 323 8.68 -5.30 15.41
C PHE A 323 9.56 -5.41 14.16
N TRP A 324 9.61 -4.35 13.35
CA TRP A 324 10.48 -4.23 12.17
C TRP A 324 11.89 -3.73 12.48
N ARG A 325 12.30 -3.73 13.77
CA ARG A 325 13.64 -3.38 14.27
C ARG A 325 14.07 -1.93 14.04
N TRP A 326 13.13 -1.03 13.80
CA TRP A 326 13.37 0.40 13.86
C TRP A 326 13.50 0.84 15.31
N ARG A 327 14.37 1.81 15.56
CA ARG A 327 14.78 2.27 16.90
C ARG A 327 14.39 3.73 17.13
N LEU A 328 13.23 4.13 16.60
CA LEU A 328 12.64 5.45 16.86
C LEU A 328 12.23 5.58 18.31
#